data_AF-A0A2P8QXS4-F1
#
_entry.id   AF-A0A2P8QXS4-F1
#
_cell.length_a   1.000
_cell.length_b   1.000
_cell.length_c   1.000
_cell.angle_alpha   90.00
_cell.angle_beta   90.00
_cell.angle_gamma   90.00
#
_symmetry.space_group_name_H-M   'P 1'
#
loop_
_entity.id
_entity.type
_entity.pdbx_description
1 polymer ?
#
loop_
_entity_poly.entity_id
_entity_poly.type
_entity_poly.pdbx_seq_one_letter_code
_entity_poly.pdbx_strand_id
1 'polypeptide(L)'
;MKVEFRRLHRQLAPILFLPLLASALTGVAYRLGKSWFGVSTSVGDVLMTIHQGEYLGKRLVPIYIILISLGILGMSVTGTHLLDRRSSDRELAKSNIRNIHRLLALILLLPLSISAETGLAYTIARDWLGLSREQIGFLLEIHQGLYLGGTFSNFYILLLGSGLVVLLIAGIRMTSLIGSQIPRQQPQQSPVQTLSPSALADTVALLRRQAWLGLILFLTVFCSALYGITSRVVLKEYNVAVSNVSPSNFSAQDLLIPIGILGLVCGVLGAIVVEKLIQNWRRQKEVQSALYESETASSTILRALPDSILRMKQDGTCLSYMPAKEANSFTLNGDILGKNVNEFLPAETAQQLLEYARLALRTGATQIFQFSVSFKNKQHYQEARISTIGDKEFLIVFRDLANLEQHKVEQNQ
;
A
#
# COMPACT_ATOMS: atom_id res chain seq x y z
N MET A 1 3.03 24.24 1.94
CA MET A 1 4.36 23.61 1.76
C MET A 1 4.17 22.09 1.66
N LYS A 2 4.48 21.45 0.52
CA LYS A 2 4.34 19.99 0.39
C LYS A 2 5.49 19.32 1.15
N VAL A 3 5.19 18.49 2.14
CA VAL A 3 6.21 17.74 2.90
C VAL A 3 6.80 16.66 1.99
N GLU A 4 8.11 16.71 1.78
CA GLU A 4 8.83 15.68 1.02
C GLU A 4 9.19 14.49 1.91
N PHE A 5 8.23 13.61 2.19
CA PHE A 5 8.42 12.41 3.04
C PHE A 5 9.64 11.56 2.66
N ARG A 6 9.95 11.46 1.35
CA ARG A 6 11.14 10.73 0.86
C ARG A 6 12.45 11.35 1.33
N ARG A 7 12.54 12.68 1.26
CA ARG A 7 13.73 13.42 1.67
C ARG A 7 13.92 13.32 3.18
N LEU A 8 12.82 13.49 3.91
CA LEU A 8 12.81 13.40 5.37
C LEU A 8 13.19 12.00 5.86
N HIS A 9 12.60 10.93 5.29
CA HIS A 9 12.96 9.54 5.62
C HIS A 9 14.45 9.26 5.36
N ARG A 10 15.00 9.72 4.24
CA ARG A 10 16.42 9.50 3.89
C ARG A 10 17.38 10.29 4.79
N GLN A 11 16.97 11.45 5.30
CA GLN A 11 17.80 12.27 6.19
C GLN A 11 17.75 11.77 7.62
N LEU A 12 16.56 11.40 8.12
CA LEU A 12 16.39 10.92 9.48
C LEU A 12 16.89 9.49 9.68
N ALA A 13 16.75 8.63 8.66
CA ALA A 13 17.12 7.22 8.80
C ALA A 13 18.56 7.04 9.32
N PRO A 14 19.62 7.58 8.71
CA PRO A 14 20.98 7.33 9.18
C PRO A 14 21.25 7.85 10.61
N ILE A 15 20.62 8.96 10.99
CA ILE A 15 20.78 9.59 12.30
C ILE A 15 20.16 8.72 13.40
N LEU A 16 18.94 8.23 13.16
CA LEU A 16 18.20 7.44 14.14
C LEU A 16 18.62 5.97 14.15
N PHE A 17 19.13 5.47 13.04
CA PHE A 17 19.38 4.05 12.87
C PHE A 17 20.56 3.57 13.71
N LEU A 18 21.66 4.32 13.79
CA LEU A 18 22.82 3.92 14.59
C LEU A 18 22.49 3.68 16.08
N PRO A 19 21.86 4.63 16.79
CA PRO A 19 21.48 4.41 18.19
C PRO A 19 20.42 3.30 18.35
N LEU A 20 19.47 3.20 17.42
CA LEU A 20 18.46 2.14 17.44
C LEU A 20 19.09 0.75 17.25
N LEU A 21 20.03 0.63 16.30
CA LEU A 21 20.74 -0.61 16.03
C LEU A 21 21.61 -1.00 17.22
N ALA A 22 22.34 -0.06 17.81
CA ALA A 22 23.13 -0.31 19.00
C ALA A 22 22.23 -0.85 20.12
N SER A 23 21.11 -0.19 20.41
CA SER A 23 20.15 -0.62 21.43
C SER A 23 19.57 -2.01 21.13
N ALA A 24 19.13 -2.27 19.89
CA ALA A 24 18.56 -3.55 19.49
C ALA A 24 19.60 -4.68 19.57
N LEU A 25 20.81 -4.48 19.06
CA LEU A 25 21.87 -5.49 19.05
C LEU A 25 22.34 -5.83 20.47
N THR A 26 22.51 -4.83 21.34
CA THR A 26 22.90 -5.10 22.73
C THR A 26 21.76 -5.73 23.53
N GLY A 27 20.50 -5.40 23.24
CA GLY A 27 19.33 -6.09 23.80
C GLY A 27 19.25 -7.56 23.39
N VAL A 28 19.48 -7.86 22.11
CA VAL A 28 19.57 -9.25 21.58
C VAL A 28 20.74 -9.98 22.23
N ALA A 29 21.93 -9.36 22.25
CA ALA A 29 23.14 -9.95 22.82
C ALA A 29 22.98 -10.22 24.32
N TYR A 30 22.33 -9.33 25.08
CA TYR A 30 22.03 -9.54 26.49
C TYR A 30 21.09 -10.72 26.69
N ARG A 31 19.94 -10.72 25.99
CA ARG A 31 18.88 -11.73 26.13
C ARG A 31 19.38 -13.13 25.76
N LEU A 32 19.95 -13.26 24.56
CA LEU A 32 20.47 -14.54 24.06
C LEU A 32 21.74 -14.95 24.80
N GLY A 33 22.61 -13.99 25.12
CA GLY A 33 23.80 -14.23 25.91
C GLY A 33 23.48 -14.86 27.26
N LYS A 34 22.49 -14.30 27.99
CA LYS A 34 22.03 -14.84 29.27
C LYS A 34 21.32 -16.18 29.10
N SER A 35 20.42 -16.30 28.14
CA SER A 35 19.56 -17.47 28.02
C SER A 35 20.19 -18.69 27.34
N TRP A 36 21.10 -18.49 26.38
CA TRP A 36 21.67 -19.57 25.56
C TRP A 36 23.15 -19.81 25.84
N PHE A 37 23.89 -18.78 26.25
CA PHE A 37 25.35 -18.83 26.35
C PHE A 37 25.89 -18.61 27.77
N GLY A 38 25.02 -18.41 28.77
CA GLY A 38 25.42 -18.23 30.17
C GLY A 38 26.33 -17.01 30.43
N VAL A 39 26.18 -15.94 29.64
CA VAL A 39 27.00 -14.71 29.76
C VAL A 39 26.98 -14.16 31.20
N SER A 40 28.14 -13.74 31.71
CA SER A 40 28.28 -13.22 33.08
C SER A 40 27.42 -11.98 33.33
N THR A 41 27.12 -11.69 34.60
CA THR A 41 26.42 -10.44 35.00
C THR A 41 27.22 -9.21 34.59
N SER A 42 28.53 -9.20 34.77
CA SER A 42 29.39 -8.07 34.38
C SER A 42 29.29 -7.71 32.89
N VAL A 43 29.32 -8.70 32.00
CA VAL A 43 29.14 -8.47 30.56
C VAL A 43 27.70 -8.05 30.26
N GLY A 44 26.72 -8.64 30.95
CA GLY A 44 25.32 -8.25 30.84
C GLY A 44 25.07 -6.79 31.22
N ASP A 45 25.70 -6.30 32.28
CA ASP A 45 25.56 -4.92 32.76
C ASP A 45 26.11 -3.92 31.73
N VAL A 46 27.24 -4.25 31.08
CA VAL A 46 27.78 -3.44 29.98
C VAL A 46 26.82 -3.39 28.79
N LEU A 47 26.24 -4.54 28.39
CA LEU A 47 25.26 -4.59 27.31
C LEU A 47 24.00 -3.78 27.62
N MET A 48 23.52 -3.83 28.87
CA MET A 48 22.36 -3.07 29.32
C MET A 48 22.64 -1.57 29.42
N THR A 49 23.85 -1.18 29.83
CA THR A 49 24.30 0.22 29.85
C THR A 49 24.19 0.83 28.44
N ILE A 50 24.59 0.09 27.41
CA ILE A 50 24.48 0.53 26.01
C ILE A 50 23.03 0.49 25.54
N HIS A 51 22.29 -0.59 25.83
CA HIS A 51 20.89 -0.76 25.42
C HIS A 51 19.99 0.39 25.88
N GLN A 52 20.16 0.81 27.14
CA GLN A 52 19.37 1.86 27.79
C GLN A 52 19.91 3.27 27.55
N GLY A 53 21.13 3.40 27.01
CA GLY A 53 21.78 4.70 26.83
C GLY A 53 22.39 5.29 28.11
N GLU A 54 22.57 4.49 29.17
CA GLU A 54 23.07 4.96 30.48
C GLU A 54 24.47 5.57 30.42
N TYR A 55 25.25 5.27 29.37
CA TYR A 55 26.54 5.91 29.08
C TYR A 55 26.44 7.43 28.89
N LEU A 56 25.25 7.99 28.60
CA LEU A 56 25.01 9.44 28.51
C LEU A 56 24.83 10.10 29.90
N GLY A 57 24.72 9.30 30.96
CA GLY A 57 24.45 9.76 32.32
C GLY A 57 22.97 9.93 32.62
N LYS A 58 22.61 9.74 33.91
CA LYS A 58 21.23 9.63 34.39
C LYS A 58 20.30 10.80 33.99
N ARG A 59 20.84 12.01 33.83
CA ARG A 59 20.05 13.19 33.43
C ARG A 59 19.69 13.20 31.94
N LEU A 60 20.55 12.66 31.07
CA LEU A 60 20.35 12.70 29.62
C LEU A 60 19.61 11.49 29.07
N VAL A 61 19.61 10.36 29.79
CA VAL A 61 18.93 9.11 29.39
C VAL A 61 17.46 9.34 29.01
N PRO A 62 16.61 10.01 29.82
CA PRO A 62 15.20 10.19 29.46
C PRO A 62 15.02 11.04 28.19
N ILE A 63 15.82 12.09 28.03
CA ILE A 63 15.78 12.97 26.85
C ILE A 63 16.20 12.19 25.60
N TYR A 64 17.30 11.43 25.71
CA TYR A 64 17.78 10.57 24.64
C TYR A 64 16.71 9.56 24.19
N ILE A 65 16.08 8.86 25.12
CA ILE A 65 15.06 7.85 24.78
C ILE A 65 13.83 8.51 24.14
N ILE A 66 13.38 9.68 24.63
CA ILE A 66 12.29 10.44 24.00
C ILE A 66 12.62 10.78 22.53
N LEU A 67 13.84 11.27 22.27
CA LEU A 67 14.28 11.60 20.91
C LEU A 67 14.30 10.37 20.00
N ILE A 68 14.78 9.23 20.50
CA ILE A 68 14.77 7.96 19.76
C ILE A 68 13.34 7.50 19.47
N SER A 69 12.44 7.52 20.45
CA SER A 69 11.05 7.12 20.26
C SER A 69 10.29 8.03 19.29
N LEU A 70 10.46 9.35 19.37
CA LEU A 70 9.92 10.30 18.40
C LEU A 70 10.49 10.06 17.01
N GLY A 71 11.78 9.74 16.92
CA GLY A 71 12.44 9.36 15.69
C GLY A 71 11.83 8.12 15.05
N ILE A 72 11.63 7.05 15.83
CA ILE A 72 11.00 5.80 15.35
C ILE A 72 9.60 6.09 14.85
N LEU A 73 8.80 6.88 15.58
CA LEU A 73 7.45 7.27 15.16
C LEU A 73 7.48 8.07 13.83
N GLY A 74 8.43 8.99 13.67
CA GLY A 74 8.66 9.71 12.42
C GLY A 74 9.09 8.80 11.26
N MET A 75 9.94 7.81 11.54
CA MET A 75 10.37 6.79 10.57
C MET A 75 9.22 5.87 10.16
N SER A 76 8.33 5.53 11.10
CA SER A 76 7.10 4.77 10.89
C SER A 76 6.13 5.51 9.96
N VAL A 77 5.88 6.80 10.25
CA VAL A 77 4.98 7.65 9.44
C VAL A 77 5.54 7.85 8.02
N THR A 78 6.83 8.17 7.92
CA THR A 78 7.44 8.44 6.62
C THR A 78 7.63 7.17 5.78
N GLY A 79 8.03 6.06 6.40
CA GLY A 79 8.24 4.79 5.72
C GLY A 79 6.96 4.24 5.11
N THR A 80 5.86 4.33 5.84
CA THR A 80 4.56 3.86 5.35
C THR A 80 3.95 4.75 4.26
N HIS A 81 4.16 6.07 4.29
CA HIS A 81 3.78 6.95 3.19
C HIS A 81 4.58 6.63 1.90
N LEU A 82 5.80 6.10 2.03
CA LEU A 82 6.62 5.70 0.89
C LEU A 82 6.21 4.34 0.28
N LEU A 83 5.31 3.61 0.94
CA LEU A 83 4.69 2.39 0.41
C LEU A 83 3.59 2.69 -0.62
N ASP A 84 3.12 3.94 -0.75
CA ASP A 84 1.95 4.32 -1.58
C ASP A 84 2.22 4.50 -3.07
N ARG A 85 3.45 4.26 -3.51
CA ARG A 85 3.81 4.41 -4.93
C ARG A 85 3.78 3.08 -5.67
N ARG A 86 2.70 2.90 -6.45
CA ARG A 86 2.54 1.96 -7.56
C ARG A 86 3.84 1.92 -8.38
N SER A 87 4.63 0.87 -8.23
CA SER A 87 5.81 0.68 -9.06
C SER A 87 5.34 0.23 -10.43
N SER A 88 5.65 1.02 -11.46
CA SER A 88 5.53 0.61 -12.86
C SER A 88 6.33 -0.68 -13.09
N ASP A 89 5.76 -1.60 -13.88
CA ASP A 89 6.30 -2.94 -14.19
C ASP A 89 7.75 -2.94 -14.74
N ARG A 90 8.31 -1.79 -15.12
CA ARG A 90 9.73 -1.64 -15.50
C ARG A 90 10.73 -1.64 -14.33
N GLU A 91 10.29 -1.46 -13.09
CA GLU A 91 11.19 -1.50 -11.92
C GLU A 91 11.46 -2.92 -11.39
N LEU A 92 10.86 -3.97 -11.97
CA LEU A 92 10.96 -5.35 -11.46
C LEU A 92 12.41 -5.90 -11.46
N ALA A 93 13.28 -5.45 -12.37
CA ALA A 93 14.66 -5.93 -12.47
C ALA A 93 15.65 -5.28 -11.47
N LYS A 94 15.31 -4.12 -10.88
CA LYS A 94 16.02 -3.52 -9.73
C LYS A 94 15.32 -3.84 -8.40
N SER A 95 14.31 -4.72 -8.41
CA SER A 95 13.22 -4.72 -7.42
C SER A 95 13.46 -5.50 -6.13
N ASN A 96 14.39 -6.47 -6.09
CA ASN A 96 14.48 -7.34 -4.92
C ASN A 96 14.77 -6.58 -3.63
N ILE A 97 15.78 -5.69 -3.61
CA ILE A 97 16.18 -4.99 -2.38
C ILE A 97 15.09 -4.02 -1.89
N ARG A 98 14.43 -3.32 -2.82
CA ARG A 98 13.35 -2.38 -2.48
C ARG A 98 12.12 -3.12 -1.96
N ASN A 99 11.76 -4.23 -2.59
CA ASN A 99 10.63 -5.05 -2.16
C ASN A 99 10.92 -5.70 -0.80
N ILE A 100 12.14 -6.21 -0.58
CA ILE A 100 12.60 -6.72 0.71
C ILE A 100 12.49 -5.64 1.79
N HIS A 101 13.00 -4.42 1.53
CA HIS A 101 12.90 -3.32 2.49
C HIS A 101 11.44 -2.96 2.81
N ARG A 102 10.57 -2.88 1.81
CA ARG A 102 9.14 -2.57 2.00
C ARG A 102 8.42 -3.65 2.81
N LEU A 103 8.65 -4.92 2.49
CA LEU A 103 8.04 -6.05 3.16
C LEU A 103 8.51 -6.17 4.61
N LEU A 104 9.82 -6.09 4.84
CA LEU A 104 10.39 -6.11 6.19
C LEU A 104 9.94 -4.89 6.99
N ALA A 105 9.85 -3.71 6.37
CA ALA A 105 9.40 -2.51 7.06
C ALA A 105 7.96 -2.72 7.55
N LEU A 106 7.08 -3.31 6.75
CA LEU A 106 5.71 -3.63 7.14
C LEU A 106 5.63 -4.63 8.30
N ILE A 107 6.40 -5.72 8.23
CA ILE A 107 6.40 -6.77 9.26
C ILE A 107 6.96 -6.25 10.58
N LEU A 108 8.02 -5.45 10.52
CA LEU A 108 8.77 -5.01 11.70
C LEU A 108 8.25 -3.70 12.31
N LEU A 109 7.48 -2.91 11.56
CA LEU A 109 6.96 -1.60 11.99
C LEU A 109 6.28 -1.66 13.36
N LEU A 110 5.26 -2.51 13.46
CA LEU A 110 4.41 -2.62 14.63
C LEU A 110 5.16 -3.18 15.83
N PRO A 111 5.85 -4.34 15.75
CA PRO A 111 6.57 -4.86 16.92
C PRO A 111 7.73 -3.97 17.38
N LEU A 112 8.45 -3.30 16.47
CA LEU A 112 9.50 -2.35 16.85
C LEU A 112 8.93 -1.09 17.52
N SER A 113 7.80 -0.58 17.03
CA SER A 113 7.11 0.57 17.65
C SER A 113 6.63 0.22 19.05
N ILE A 114 6.01 -0.95 19.22
CA ILE A 114 5.58 -1.46 20.54
C ILE A 114 6.77 -1.57 21.50
N SER A 115 7.87 -2.17 21.07
CA SER A 115 9.07 -2.33 21.91
C SER A 115 9.67 -0.97 22.29
N ALA A 116 9.81 -0.05 21.33
CA ALA A 116 10.35 1.27 21.60
C ALA A 116 9.48 2.13 22.53
N GLU A 117 8.15 2.11 22.35
CA GLU A 117 7.21 2.85 23.17
C GLU A 117 7.14 2.29 24.59
N THR A 118 7.04 0.96 24.74
CA THR A 118 7.04 0.32 26.08
C THR A 118 8.36 0.51 26.82
N GLY A 119 9.50 0.54 26.12
CA GLY A 119 10.79 0.92 26.69
C GLY A 119 10.80 2.36 27.20
N LEU A 120 10.30 3.31 26.39
CA LEU A 120 10.16 4.71 26.80
C LEU A 120 9.26 4.87 28.03
N ALA A 121 8.07 4.24 28.03
CA ALA A 121 7.17 4.32 29.17
C ALA A 121 7.79 3.72 30.42
N TYR A 122 8.53 2.61 30.31
CA TYR A 122 9.23 2.04 31.45
C TYR A 122 10.25 3.03 32.04
N THR A 123 11.05 3.67 31.19
CA THR A 123 12.03 4.68 31.63
C THR A 123 11.35 5.87 32.28
N ILE A 124 10.34 6.48 31.64
CA ILE A 124 9.61 7.63 32.21
C ILE A 124 8.97 7.24 33.55
N ALA A 125 8.30 6.10 33.59
CA ALA A 125 7.64 5.62 34.79
C ALA A 125 8.61 5.42 35.97
N ARG A 126 9.76 4.81 35.71
CA ARG A 126 10.78 4.55 36.74
C ARG A 126 11.50 5.83 37.15
N ASP A 127 12.01 6.59 36.19
CA ASP A 127 12.99 7.66 36.42
C ASP A 127 12.36 9.03 36.68
N TRP A 128 11.14 9.28 36.17
CA TRP A 128 10.43 10.54 36.39
C TRP A 128 9.23 10.42 37.32
N LEU A 129 8.50 9.29 37.25
CA LEU A 129 7.31 9.07 38.10
C LEU A 129 7.59 8.27 39.36
N GLY A 130 8.82 7.77 39.56
CA GLY A 130 9.22 7.03 40.76
C GLY A 130 8.47 5.71 40.99
N LEU A 131 7.91 5.11 39.94
CA LEU A 131 7.11 3.89 40.04
C LEU A 131 7.98 2.66 40.33
N SER A 132 7.51 1.78 41.21
CA SER A 132 8.23 0.55 41.57
C SER A 132 8.22 -0.46 40.42
N ARG A 133 9.22 -1.35 40.36
CA ARG A 133 9.29 -2.41 39.34
C ARG A 133 8.06 -3.32 39.32
N GLU A 134 7.40 -3.49 40.46
CA GLU A 134 6.17 -4.28 40.58
C GLU A 134 5.00 -3.63 39.83
N GLN A 135 4.93 -2.29 39.84
CA GLN A 135 3.86 -1.55 39.18
C GLN A 135 4.02 -1.48 37.66
N ILE A 136 5.26 -1.52 37.16
CA ILE A 136 5.58 -1.29 35.74
C ILE A 136 6.31 -2.46 35.05
N GLY A 137 6.46 -3.59 35.73
CA GLY A 137 7.13 -4.78 35.20
C GLY A 137 6.51 -5.29 33.90
N PHE A 138 5.18 -5.15 33.76
CA PHE A 138 4.44 -5.52 32.55
C PHE A 138 4.91 -4.76 31.29
N LEU A 139 5.39 -3.51 31.42
CA LEU A 139 5.94 -2.76 30.29
C LEU A 139 7.22 -3.43 29.77
N LEU A 140 8.04 -3.94 30.69
CA LEU A 140 9.26 -4.65 30.34
C LEU A 140 8.94 -6.04 29.74
N GLU A 141 7.88 -6.70 30.21
CA GLU A 141 7.40 -7.93 29.60
C GLU A 141 6.97 -7.72 28.14
N ILE A 142 6.25 -6.64 27.85
CA ILE A 142 5.85 -6.29 26.47
C ILE A 142 7.07 -5.88 25.64
N HIS A 143 7.95 -5.04 26.17
CA HIS A 143 9.17 -4.57 25.51
C HIS A 143 10.03 -5.74 25.01
N GLN A 144 10.14 -6.78 25.83
CA GLN A 144 10.92 -7.98 25.55
C GLN A 144 10.14 -9.05 24.77
N GLY A 145 8.82 -8.94 24.66
CA GLY A 145 7.99 -9.97 24.06
C GLY A 145 7.83 -11.22 24.93
N LEU A 146 7.91 -11.08 26.27
CA LEU A 146 7.76 -12.20 27.22
C LEU A 146 6.34 -12.81 27.20
N TYR A 147 5.35 -12.06 26.74
CA TYR A 147 3.98 -12.54 26.53
C TYR A 147 3.86 -13.70 25.53
N LEU A 148 4.90 -13.96 24.72
CA LEU A 148 4.98 -15.12 23.83
C LEU A 148 5.49 -16.39 24.54
N GLY A 149 5.88 -16.28 25.81
CA GLY A 149 6.58 -17.32 26.56
C GLY A 149 8.10 -17.23 26.41
N GLY A 150 8.84 -17.64 27.45
CA GLY A 150 10.30 -17.45 27.52
C GLY A 150 11.08 -17.98 26.31
N THR A 151 10.72 -19.17 25.82
CA THR A 151 11.37 -19.80 24.66
C THR A 151 11.15 -19.01 23.36
N PHE A 152 9.88 -18.71 23.02
CA PHE A 152 9.54 -18.00 21.78
C PHE A 152 10.00 -16.53 21.81
N SER A 153 10.06 -15.93 22.99
CA SER A 153 10.51 -14.55 23.17
C SER A 153 11.95 -14.34 22.70
N ASN A 154 12.83 -15.33 22.89
CA ASN A 154 14.21 -15.29 22.40
C ASN A 154 14.28 -15.29 20.86
N PHE A 155 13.49 -16.15 20.22
CA PHE A 155 13.40 -16.18 18.74
C PHE A 155 12.76 -14.91 18.17
N TYR A 156 11.74 -14.39 18.85
CA TYR A 156 11.09 -13.12 18.49
C TYR A 156 12.08 -11.95 18.53
N ILE A 157 12.85 -11.79 19.61
CA ILE A 157 13.87 -10.74 19.70
C ILE A 157 14.95 -10.91 18.64
N LEU A 158 15.42 -12.14 18.38
CA LEU A 158 16.40 -12.41 17.33
C LEU A 158 15.86 -12.02 15.94
N LEU A 159 14.58 -12.32 15.67
CA LEU A 159 13.90 -11.92 14.44
C LEU A 159 13.83 -10.39 14.31
N LEU A 160 13.46 -9.68 15.38
CA LEU A 160 13.42 -8.22 15.36
C LEU A 160 14.79 -7.59 15.14
N GLY A 161 15.81 -8.08 15.85
CA GLY A 161 17.18 -7.59 15.73
C GLY A 161 17.79 -7.84 14.34
N SER A 162 17.68 -9.07 13.84
CA SER A 162 18.16 -9.43 12.50
C SER A 162 17.37 -8.72 11.40
N GLY A 163 16.05 -8.60 11.55
CA GLY A 163 15.19 -7.86 10.64
C GLY A 163 15.56 -6.37 10.55
N LEU A 164 15.88 -5.74 11.68
CA LEU A 164 16.37 -4.36 11.71
C LEU A 164 17.70 -4.23 10.94
N VAL A 165 18.66 -5.15 11.14
CA VAL A 165 19.93 -5.17 10.37
C VAL A 165 19.67 -5.28 8.86
N VAL A 166 18.77 -6.16 8.43
CA VAL A 166 18.43 -6.30 7.00
C VAL A 166 17.77 -5.02 6.46
N LEU A 167 16.89 -4.38 7.25
CA LEU A 167 16.32 -3.08 6.90
C LEU A 167 17.38 -2.01 6.69
N LEU A 168 18.43 -1.97 7.53
CA LEU A 168 19.57 -1.07 7.35
C LEU A 168 20.26 -1.30 6.02
N ILE A 169 20.68 -2.52 5.79
CA ILE A 169 21.51 -2.89 4.64
C ILE A 169 20.72 -2.60 3.36
N ALA A 170 19.43 -2.96 3.34
CA ALA A 170 18.55 -2.63 2.23
C ALA A 170 18.36 -1.12 2.08
N GLY A 171 18.22 -0.38 3.17
CA GLY A 171 18.13 1.09 3.18
C GLY A 171 19.36 1.77 2.59
N ILE A 172 20.56 1.42 3.06
CA ILE A 172 21.85 1.95 2.59
C ILE A 172 22.03 1.66 1.10
N ARG A 173 21.76 0.43 0.66
CA ARG A 173 21.86 0.06 -0.77
C ARG A 173 20.89 0.82 -1.68
N MET A 174 19.82 1.40 -1.13
CA MET A 174 18.88 2.26 -1.87
C MET A 174 19.29 3.75 -1.85
N THR A 175 20.26 4.14 -1.03
CA THR A 175 20.84 5.49 -1.07
C THR A 175 21.92 5.58 -2.16
N SER A 176 22.03 6.72 -2.84
CA SER A 176 22.98 6.90 -3.95
C SER A 176 24.45 6.90 -3.53
N LEU A 177 24.75 6.60 -2.26
CA LEU A 177 26.10 6.47 -1.73
C LEU A 177 26.81 5.22 -2.29
N ILE A 178 26.05 4.23 -2.76
CA ILE A 178 26.56 3.00 -3.37
C ILE A 178 25.71 2.71 -4.62
N GLY A 179 26.03 3.33 -5.75
CA GLY A 179 25.25 3.16 -6.98
C GLY A 179 25.99 3.62 -8.22
N SER A 180 26.79 2.71 -8.77
CA SER A 180 27.53 2.78 -10.03
C SER A 180 26.73 3.39 -11.19
N GLN A 181 27.42 4.25 -11.95
CA GLN A 181 27.02 4.73 -13.27
C GLN A 181 26.89 3.53 -14.23
N ILE A 182 25.68 2.99 -14.39
CA ILE A 182 25.37 2.07 -15.49
C ILE A 182 24.61 2.88 -16.54
N PRO A 183 25.11 2.99 -17.79
CA PRO A 183 24.46 3.72 -18.86
C PRO A 183 23.03 3.23 -19.09
N ARG A 184 22.09 4.17 -19.25
CA ARG A 184 20.70 3.86 -19.61
C ARG A 184 20.67 3.33 -21.05
N GLN A 185 20.56 2.03 -21.24
CA GLN A 185 20.12 1.48 -22.52
C GLN A 185 18.58 1.44 -22.57
N GLN A 186 18.03 1.80 -23.73
CA GLN A 186 16.58 1.79 -24.02
C GLN A 186 16.04 0.35 -24.07
N PRO A 187 14.89 0.03 -23.44
CA PRO A 187 14.42 -1.36 -23.39
C PRO A 187 13.68 -1.75 -24.67
N GLN A 188 14.18 -2.79 -25.33
CA GLN A 188 13.50 -3.59 -26.35
C GLN A 188 12.42 -4.45 -25.68
N GLN A 189 11.20 -4.47 -26.24
CA GLN A 189 10.05 -5.19 -25.70
C GLN A 189 10.06 -6.65 -26.16
N SER A 190 10.09 -7.58 -25.21
CA SER A 190 9.72 -8.99 -25.42
C SER A 190 8.58 -9.36 -24.46
N PRO A 191 7.60 -10.17 -24.89
CA PRO A 191 6.42 -10.48 -24.09
C PRO A 191 6.74 -11.57 -23.06
N VAL A 192 6.78 -11.21 -21.79
CA VAL A 192 6.75 -12.19 -20.68
C VAL A 192 5.35 -12.14 -20.09
N GLN A 193 4.66 -13.29 -20.08
CA GLN A 193 3.42 -13.48 -19.34
C GLN A 193 3.72 -13.35 -17.83
N THR A 194 3.44 -12.17 -17.26
CA THR A 194 3.50 -11.94 -15.82
C THR A 194 2.13 -12.18 -15.20
N LEU A 195 2.10 -12.95 -14.11
CA LEU A 195 0.98 -12.99 -13.16
C LEU A 195 0.44 -11.58 -12.90
N SER A 196 -0.89 -11.45 -12.87
CA SER A 196 -1.62 -10.18 -12.73
C SER A 196 -0.99 -9.25 -11.67
N PRO A 197 -0.46 -8.07 -12.06
CA PRO A 197 0.12 -7.07 -11.15
C PRO A 197 -0.85 -6.52 -10.08
N SER A 198 -2.14 -6.84 -10.14
CA SER A 198 -3.14 -6.34 -9.19
C SER A 198 -3.11 -7.08 -7.85
N ALA A 199 -3.03 -8.42 -7.84
CA ALA A 199 -3.25 -9.20 -6.61
C ALA A 199 -2.17 -8.96 -5.54
N LEU A 200 -0.89 -8.88 -5.95
CA LEU A 200 0.22 -8.58 -5.02
C LEU A 200 0.15 -7.13 -4.51
N ALA A 201 -0.21 -6.19 -5.39
CA ALA A 201 -0.37 -4.79 -5.02
C ALA A 201 -1.50 -4.58 -4.02
N ASP A 202 -2.63 -5.27 -4.23
CA ASP A 202 -3.78 -5.25 -3.33
C ASP A 202 -3.44 -5.87 -1.97
N THR A 203 -2.68 -6.97 -1.95
CA THR A 203 -2.20 -7.62 -0.72
C THR A 203 -1.30 -6.68 0.09
N VAL A 204 -0.34 -6.00 -0.57
CA VAL A 204 0.56 -5.04 0.09
C VAL A 204 -0.20 -3.82 0.62
N ALA A 205 -1.18 -3.31 -0.14
CA ALA A 205 -2.03 -2.21 0.29
C ALA A 205 -2.87 -2.56 1.53
N LEU A 206 -3.41 -3.79 1.56
CA LEU A 206 -4.16 -4.32 2.71
C LEU A 206 -3.27 -4.45 3.96
N LEU A 207 -2.11 -5.08 3.83
CA LEU A 207 -1.15 -5.26 4.94
C LEU A 207 -0.68 -3.92 5.50
N ARG A 208 -0.38 -2.95 4.64
CA ARG A 208 -0.02 -1.59 5.06
C ARG A 208 -1.13 -0.93 5.87
N ARG A 209 -2.37 -1.07 5.41
CA ARG A 209 -3.52 -0.50 6.11
C ARG A 209 -3.72 -1.17 7.47
N GLN A 210 -3.60 -2.48 7.56
CA GLN A 210 -3.69 -3.22 8.83
C GLN A 210 -2.58 -2.82 9.81
N ALA A 211 -1.33 -2.71 9.34
CA ALA A 211 -0.20 -2.27 10.16
C ALA A 211 -0.42 -0.86 10.73
N TRP A 212 -0.93 0.06 9.91
CA TRP A 212 -1.28 1.42 10.35
C TRP A 212 -2.41 1.46 11.37
N LEU A 213 -3.51 0.73 11.13
CA LEU A 213 -4.63 0.66 12.06
C LEU A 213 -4.19 0.05 13.39
N GLY A 214 -3.37 -1.01 13.35
CA GLY A 214 -2.78 -1.61 14.53
C GLY A 214 -1.88 -0.64 15.32
N LEU A 215 -1.04 0.13 14.63
CA LEU A 215 -0.19 1.14 15.27
C LEU A 215 -1.01 2.25 15.92
N ILE A 216 -2.03 2.78 15.22
CA ILE A 216 -2.92 3.82 15.76
C ILE A 216 -3.68 3.29 16.99
N LEU A 217 -4.24 2.08 16.90
CA LEU A 217 -4.93 1.44 18.01
C LEU A 217 -3.99 1.27 19.21
N PHE A 218 -2.79 0.74 18.99
CA PHE A 218 -1.79 0.57 20.03
C PHE A 218 -1.43 1.90 20.69
N LEU A 219 -1.06 2.92 19.91
CA LEU A 219 -0.74 4.26 20.42
C LEU A 219 -1.89 4.85 21.24
N THR A 220 -3.12 4.68 20.80
CA THR A 220 -4.31 5.19 21.51
C THR A 220 -4.48 4.48 22.87
N VAL A 221 -4.40 3.16 22.89
CA VAL A 221 -4.51 2.35 24.11
C VAL A 221 -3.33 2.65 25.05
N PHE A 222 -2.12 2.74 24.50
CA PHE A 222 -0.89 3.00 25.23
C PHE A 222 -0.89 4.37 25.89
N CYS A 223 -1.24 5.43 25.15
CA CYS A 223 -1.41 6.78 25.70
C CYS A 223 -2.49 6.83 26.79
N SER A 224 -3.60 6.10 26.61
CA SER A 224 -4.67 6.02 27.62
C SER A 224 -4.20 5.30 28.89
N ALA A 225 -3.43 4.22 28.76
CA ALA A 225 -2.85 3.51 29.88
C ALA A 225 -1.83 4.37 30.62
N LEU A 226 -0.95 5.06 29.88
CA LEU A 226 0.05 5.97 30.45
C LEU A 226 -0.61 7.16 31.17
N TYR A 227 -1.73 7.66 30.64
CA TYR A 227 -2.58 8.66 31.30
C TYR A 227 -3.16 8.14 32.63
N GLY A 228 -3.71 6.92 32.65
CA GLY A 228 -4.24 6.31 33.87
C GLY A 228 -3.17 6.12 34.94
N ILE A 229 -1.95 5.77 34.54
CA ILE A 229 -0.81 5.59 35.46
C ILE A 229 -0.34 6.94 36.02
N THR A 230 -0.09 7.93 35.15
CA THR A 230 0.38 9.26 35.55
C THR A 230 -0.63 9.98 36.45
N SER A 231 -1.92 9.92 36.13
CA SER A 231 -2.97 10.55 36.96
C SER A 231 -3.05 9.95 38.37
N ARG A 232 -2.91 8.63 38.53
CA ARG A 232 -2.88 7.97 39.85
C ARG A 232 -1.65 8.36 40.67
N VAL A 233 -0.47 8.51 40.04
CA VAL A 233 0.76 8.93 40.72
C VAL A 233 0.65 10.37 41.20
N VAL A 234 0.23 11.28 40.32
CA VAL A 234 0.05 12.71 40.64
C VAL A 234 -0.96 12.88 41.78
N LEU A 235 -2.08 12.14 41.75
CA LEU A 235 -3.07 12.14 42.83
C LEU A 235 -2.49 11.67 44.17
N LYS A 236 -1.64 10.64 44.16
CA LYS A 236 -1.01 10.11 45.38
C LYS A 236 0.00 11.10 45.96
N GLU A 237 0.88 11.66 45.14
CA GLU A 237 1.85 12.69 45.54
C GLU A 237 1.15 13.95 46.05
N TYR A 238 0.12 14.42 45.34
CA TYR A 238 -0.68 15.57 45.76
C TYR A 238 -1.35 15.36 47.12
N ASN A 239 -1.99 14.20 47.35
CA ASN A 239 -2.63 13.91 48.64
C ASN A 239 -1.62 13.87 49.81
N VAL A 240 -0.38 13.45 49.56
CA VAL A 240 0.71 13.46 50.56
C VAL A 240 1.29 14.86 50.77
N ALA A 241 1.37 15.69 49.73
CA ALA A 241 1.82 17.07 49.84
C ALA A 241 0.80 17.97 50.56
N VAL A 242 -0.50 17.78 50.28
CA VAL A 242 -1.61 18.52 50.91
C VAL A 242 -1.79 18.16 52.38
N SER A 243 -1.47 16.93 52.81
CA SER A 243 -1.50 16.58 54.24
C SER A 243 -0.43 17.31 55.08
N ASN A 244 0.56 17.94 54.44
CA ASN A 244 1.73 18.54 55.10
C ASN A 244 1.79 20.09 54.99
N VAL A 245 0.86 20.78 54.31
CA VAL A 245 0.90 22.24 54.12
C VAL A 245 -0.52 22.86 54.15
N SER A 246 -0.67 24.04 54.77
CA SER A 246 -1.91 24.86 54.75
C SER A 246 -2.32 25.21 53.31
N PRO A 247 -3.62 25.40 53.00
CA PRO A 247 -4.17 25.16 51.67
C PRO A 247 -3.62 26.15 50.64
N SER A 248 -2.80 25.67 49.70
CA SER A 248 -2.54 26.38 48.47
C SER A 248 -3.82 26.44 47.62
N ASN A 249 -4.14 27.60 47.05
CA ASN A 249 -5.33 27.84 46.21
C ASN A 249 -5.39 27.03 44.89
N PHE A 250 -4.47 26.09 44.67
CA PHE A 250 -4.44 25.25 43.48
C PHE A 250 -4.80 23.82 43.86
N SER A 251 -5.97 23.39 43.44
CA SER A 251 -6.53 22.09 43.77
C SER A 251 -6.15 21.06 42.69
N ALA A 252 -5.96 19.79 43.05
CA ALA A 252 -5.72 18.72 42.07
C ALA A 252 -6.80 18.66 40.97
N GLN A 253 -8.01 19.12 41.28
CA GLN A 253 -9.14 19.25 40.37
C GLN A 253 -8.81 20.20 39.19
N ASP A 254 -8.01 21.25 39.44
CA ASP A 254 -7.67 22.29 38.45
C ASP A 254 -6.69 21.77 37.39
N LEU A 255 -5.98 20.66 37.67
CA LEU A 255 -5.09 19.97 36.72
C LEU A 255 -5.75 18.73 36.10
N LEU A 256 -6.57 17.98 36.85
CA LEU A 256 -7.23 16.76 36.36
C LEU A 256 -8.32 17.03 35.33
N ILE A 257 -9.10 18.12 35.48
CA ILE A 257 -10.17 18.48 34.55
C ILE A 257 -9.63 18.76 33.13
N PRO A 258 -8.65 19.67 32.92
CA PRO A 258 -8.14 19.95 31.57
C PRO A 258 -7.46 18.75 30.92
N ILE A 259 -6.79 17.88 31.70
CA ILE A 259 -6.17 16.66 31.17
C ILE A 259 -7.24 15.60 30.82
N GLY A 260 -8.28 15.44 31.63
CA GLY A 260 -9.43 14.58 31.31
C GLY A 260 -10.18 15.02 30.06
N ILE A 261 -10.35 16.33 29.88
CA ILE A 261 -10.90 16.93 28.65
C ILE A 261 -9.99 16.61 27.45
N LEU A 262 -8.67 16.76 27.58
CA LEU A 262 -7.73 16.44 26.51
C LEU A 262 -7.77 14.95 26.11
N GLY A 263 -7.83 14.05 27.08
CA GLY A 263 -7.97 12.61 26.83
C GLY A 263 -9.27 12.26 26.11
N LEU A 264 -10.39 12.86 26.53
CA LEU A 264 -11.71 12.69 25.90
C LEU A 264 -11.73 13.24 24.47
N VAL A 265 -11.12 14.42 24.24
CA VAL A 265 -10.98 15.02 22.91
C VAL A 265 -10.15 14.11 21.99
N CYS A 266 -9.02 13.59 22.46
CA CYS A 266 -8.19 12.65 21.69
C CYS A 266 -8.95 11.34 21.35
N GLY A 267 -9.69 10.78 22.31
CA GLY A 267 -10.50 9.58 22.10
C GLY A 267 -11.63 9.80 21.08
N VAL A 268 -12.36 10.91 21.18
CA VAL A 268 -13.44 11.28 20.25
C VAL A 268 -12.89 11.52 18.85
N LEU A 269 -11.78 12.25 18.71
CA LEU A 269 -11.13 12.47 17.42
C LEU A 269 -10.65 11.14 16.81
N GLY A 270 -10.09 10.25 17.62
CA GLY A 270 -9.71 8.90 17.21
C GLY A 270 -10.90 8.10 16.66
N ALA A 271 -12.03 8.10 17.37
CA ALA A 271 -13.25 7.42 16.95
C ALA A 271 -13.81 7.96 15.62
N ILE A 272 -13.84 9.29 15.46
CA ILE A 272 -14.29 9.96 14.21
C ILE A 272 -13.39 9.56 13.03
N VAL A 273 -12.07 9.51 13.24
CA VAL A 273 -11.12 9.09 12.20
C VAL A 273 -11.35 7.63 11.82
N VAL A 274 -11.51 6.74 12.79
CA VAL A 274 -11.79 5.32 12.56
C VAL A 274 -13.10 5.14 11.79
N GLU A 275 -14.17 5.81 12.19
CA GLU A 275 -15.46 5.76 11.51
C GLU A 275 -15.34 6.21 10.06
N LYS A 276 -14.69 7.35 9.81
CA LYS A 276 -14.51 7.89 8.46
C LYS A 276 -13.70 6.95 7.57
N LEU A 277 -12.70 6.27 8.13
CA LEU A 277 -11.92 5.24 7.44
C LEU A 277 -12.75 4.00 7.10
N ILE A 278 -13.66 3.60 7.99
CA ILE A 278 -14.59 2.49 7.75
C ILE A 278 -15.59 2.86 6.66
N GLN A 279 -16.18 4.06 6.72
CA GLN A 279 -17.12 4.55 5.70
C GLN A 279 -16.46 4.63 4.33
N ASN A 280 -15.24 5.18 4.25
CA ASN A 280 -14.51 5.29 3.00
C ASN A 280 -14.19 3.90 2.40
N TRP A 281 -13.98 2.88 3.26
CA TRP A 281 -13.80 1.50 2.81
C TRP A 281 -15.07 0.89 2.22
N ARG A 282 -16.22 1.08 2.88
CA ARG A 282 -17.51 0.61 2.34
C ARG A 282 -17.77 1.22 0.98
N ARG A 283 -17.59 2.54 0.87
CA ARG A 283 -17.77 3.29 -0.38
C ARG A 283 -16.88 2.77 -1.51
N GLN A 284 -15.60 2.50 -1.24
CA GLN A 284 -14.72 1.93 -2.26
C GLN A 284 -15.13 0.52 -2.66
N LYS A 285 -15.53 -0.32 -1.71
CA LYS A 285 -16.01 -1.68 -2.00
C LYS A 285 -17.27 -1.66 -2.86
N GLU A 286 -18.21 -0.77 -2.56
CA GLU A 286 -19.45 -0.60 -3.31
C GLU A 286 -19.17 -0.15 -4.75
N VAL A 287 -18.31 0.87 -4.93
CA VAL A 287 -17.92 1.33 -6.27
C VAL A 287 -17.20 0.24 -7.05
N GLN A 288 -16.31 -0.53 -6.42
CA GLN A 288 -15.61 -1.63 -7.09
C GLN A 288 -16.57 -2.77 -7.47
N SER A 289 -17.50 -3.13 -6.58
CA SER A 289 -18.52 -4.15 -6.85
C SER A 289 -19.42 -3.72 -8.01
N ALA A 290 -19.89 -2.47 -8.00
CA ALA A 290 -20.73 -1.93 -9.06
C ALA A 290 -20.01 -1.88 -10.41
N LEU A 291 -18.72 -1.51 -10.43
CA LEU A 291 -17.88 -1.56 -11.63
C LEU A 291 -17.72 -2.99 -12.14
N TYR A 292 -17.40 -3.93 -11.26
CA TYR A 292 -17.23 -5.34 -11.61
C TYR A 292 -18.52 -5.94 -12.18
N GLU A 293 -19.67 -5.62 -11.56
CA GLU A 293 -20.97 -6.07 -12.04
C GLU A 293 -21.31 -5.47 -13.42
N SER A 294 -21.07 -4.18 -13.61
CA SER A 294 -21.26 -3.50 -14.91
C SER A 294 -20.34 -4.04 -16.01
N GLU A 295 -19.07 -4.32 -15.69
CA GLU A 295 -18.10 -4.90 -16.63
C GLU A 295 -18.47 -6.36 -16.97
N THR A 296 -18.88 -7.14 -15.98
CA THR A 296 -19.32 -8.53 -16.18
C THR A 296 -20.59 -8.59 -17.03
N ALA A 297 -21.56 -7.72 -16.76
CA ALA A 297 -22.78 -7.61 -17.56
C ALA A 297 -22.44 -7.19 -19.00
N SER A 298 -21.66 -6.12 -19.18
CA SER A 298 -21.28 -5.62 -20.51
C SER A 298 -20.48 -6.64 -21.31
N SER A 299 -19.50 -7.31 -20.69
CA SER A 299 -18.70 -8.35 -21.36
C SER A 299 -19.53 -9.60 -21.68
N THR A 300 -20.50 -9.96 -20.85
CA THR A 300 -21.42 -11.08 -21.14
C THR A 300 -22.31 -10.76 -22.33
N ILE A 301 -22.86 -9.54 -22.41
CA ILE A 301 -23.65 -9.07 -23.56
C ILE A 301 -22.80 -9.08 -24.83
N LEU A 302 -21.59 -8.51 -24.79
CA LEU A 302 -20.70 -8.48 -25.96
C LEU A 302 -20.32 -9.89 -26.43
N ARG A 303 -20.00 -10.79 -25.49
CA ARG A 303 -19.74 -12.20 -25.79
C ARG A 303 -20.98 -12.96 -26.22
N ALA A 304 -22.19 -12.45 -26.04
CA ALA A 304 -23.40 -13.09 -26.52
C ALA A 304 -23.63 -12.83 -28.02
N LEU A 305 -23.16 -11.69 -28.53
CA LEU A 305 -23.35 -11.26 -29.91
C LEU A 305 -22.67 -12.23 -30.92
N PRO A 306 -23.35 -12.57 -32.03
CA PRO A 306 -22.77 -13.42 -33.07
C PRO A 306 -21.86 -12.63 -34.03
N ASP A 307 -22.01 -11.30 -34.09
CA ASP A 307 -21.33 -10.40 -35.04
C ASP A 307 -19.88 -10.10 -34.62
N SER A 308 -19.04 -9.70 -35.58
CA SER A 308 -17.69 -9.23 -35.26
C SER A 308 -17.68 -7.73 -34.96
N ILE A 309 -16.83 -7.31 -34.01
CA ILE A 309 -16.78 -5.93 -33.52
C ILE A 309 -15.34 -5.41 -33.63
N LEU A 310 -15.18 -4.26 -34.27
CA LEU A 310 -13.91 -3.57 -34.48
C LEU A 310 -13.97 -2.18 -33.82
N ARG A 311 -12.97 -1.85 -33.02
CA ARG A 311 -12.74 -0.48 -32.51
C ARG A 311 -11.58 0.14 -33.25
N MET A 312 -11.77 1.33 -33.79
CA MET A 312 -10.83 1.98 -34.71
C MET A 312 -10.68 3.47 -34.38
N LYS A 313 -9.49 4.02 -34.59
CA LYS A 313 -9.21 5.47 -34.51
C LYS A 313 -9.70 6.21 -35.75
N GLN A 314 -9.79 7.54 -35.64
CA GLN A 314 -10.12 8.42 -36.76
C GLN A 314 -9.24 8.25 -38.02
N ASP A 315 -7.96 7.90 -37.83
CA ASP A 315 -6.99 7.68 -38.90
C ASP A 315 -7.11 6.31 -39.58
N GLY A 316 -8.00 5.44 -39.10
CA GLY A 316 -8.19 4.08 -39.60
C GLY A 316 -7.38 3.02 -38.85
N THR A 317 -6.63 3.37 -37.80
CA THR A 317 -5.87 2.39 -37.01
C THR A 317 -6.78 1.55 -36.10
N CYS A 318 -6.65 0.23 -36.19
CA CYS A 318 -7.36 -0.72 -35.34
C CYS A 318 -6.83 -0.71 -33.90
N LEU A 319 -7.74 -0.57 -32.93
CA LEU A 319 -7.45 -0.56 -31.50
C LEU A 319 -7.79 -1.89 -30.81
N SER A 320 -8.87 -2.52 -31.23
CA SER A 320 -9.38 -3.76 -30.66
C SER A 320 -10.27 -4.46 -31.67
N TYR A 321 -10.23 -5.80 -31.67
CA TYR A 321 -11.09 -6.62 -32.51
C TYR A 321 -11.63 -7.81 -31.73
N MET A 322 -12.94 -8.02 -31.82
CA MET A 322 -13.63 -9.20 -31.30
C MET A 322 -14.19 -9.98 -32.49
N PRO A 323 -13.69 -11.19 -32.78
CA PRO A 323 -14.20 -11.99 -33.88
C PRO A 323 -15.62 -12.50 -33.59
N ALA A 324 -16.39 -12.74 -34.64
CA ALA A 324 -17.68 -13.43 -34.57
C ALA A 324 -17.55 -14.83 -33.94
N LYS A 325 -18.58 -15.30 -33.26
CA LYS A 325 -18.61 -16.65 -32.64
C LYS A 325 -18.45 -17.78 -33.64
N GLU A 326 -18.97 -17.59 -34.84
CA GLU A 326 -18.86 -18.54 -35.94
C GLU A 326 -17.90 -17.95 -36.98
N ALA A 327 -16.91 -18.74 -37.39
CA ALA A 327 -15.76 -18.34 -38.20
C ALA A 327 -16.10 -17.96 -39.67
N ASN A 328 -17.33 -17.54 -39.94
CA ASN A 328 -17.87 -17.23 -41.26
C ASN A 328 -17.85 -15.72 -41.58
N SER A 329 -17.82 -14.87 -40.56
CA SER A 329 -17.61 -13.42 -40.72
C SER A 329 -16.12 -13.13 -40.80
N PHE A 330 -15.66 -12.62 -41.95
CA PHE A 330 -14.35 -11.98 -42.18
C PHE A 330 -13.32 -12.28 -41.08
N THR A 331 -12.85 -13.53 -41.01
CA THR A 331 -11.78 -13.89 -40.09
C THR A 331 -10.50 -13.30 -40.66
N LEU A 332 -10.22 -12.05 -40.28
CA LEU A 332 -8.88 -11.49 -40.30
C LEU A 332 -8.01 -12.37 -39.38
N ASN A 333 -7.59 -13.51 -39.89
CA ASN A 333 -6.63 -14.39 -39.23
C ASN A 333 -5.29 -13.65 -39.24
N GLY A 334 -5.04 -12.81 -38.23
CA GLY A 334 -3.80 -12.07 -38.12
C GLY A 334 -3.82 -10.93 -37.11
N ASP A 335 -2.61 -10.47 -36.80
CA ASP A 335 -2.35 -9.32 -35.93
C ASP A 335 -2.76 -8.02 -36.64
N ILE A 336 -4.05 -7.69 -36.58
CA ILE A 336 -4.62 -6.44 -37.12
C ILE A 336 -4.56 -5.30 -36.11
N LEU A 337 -4.27 -5.61 -34.85
CA LEU A 337 -4.13 -4.61 -33.80
C LEU A 337 -2.98 -3.67 -34.16
N GLY A 338 -3.25 -2.36 -34.13
CA GLY A 338 -2.28 -1.34 -34.48
C GLY A 338 -2.07 -1.10 -35.99
N LYS A 339 -2.65 -1.93 -36.87
CA LYS A 339 -2.61 -1.72 -38.33
C LYS A 339 -3.69 -0.78 -38.80
N ASN A 340 -3.43 -0.12 -39.92
CA ASN A 340 -4.42 0.70 -40.60
C ASN A 340 -5.40 -0.16 -41.40
N VAL A 341 -6.66 0.28 -41.49
CA VAL A 341 -7.72 -0.41 -42.25
C VAL A 341 -7.35 -0.73 -43.70
N ASN A 342 -6.56 0.14 -44.34
CA ASN A 342 -6.09 -0.06 -45.70
C ASN A 342 -5.12 -1.25 -45.86
N GLU A 343 -4.55 -1.75 -44.78
CA GLU A 343 -3.61 -2.88 -44.79
C GLU A 343 -4.33 -4.24 -44.78
N PHE A 344 -5.62 -4.28 -44.45
CA PHE A 344 -6.34 -5.53 -44.25
C PHE A 344 -7.73 -5.58 -44.89
N LEU A 345 -8.25 -4.46 -45.39
CA LEU A 345 -9.43 -4.43 -46.27
C LEU A 345 -9.03 -4.07 -47.70
N PRO A 346 -9.78 -4.53 -48.71
CA PRO A 346 -9.65 -4.04 -50.08
C PRO A 346 -9.77 -2.51 -50.13
N ALA A 347 -9.01 -1.86 -51.01
CA ALA A 347 -8.91 -0.39 -51.05
C ALA A 347 -10.27 0.31 -51.17
N GLU A 348 -11.17 -0.21 -51.99
CA GLU A 348 -12.52 0.33 -52.18
C GLU A 348 -13.36 0.24 -50.90
N THR A 349 -13.34 -0.92 -50.24
CA THR A 349 -14.05 -1.16 -48.97
C THR A 349 -13.48 -0.33 -47.83
N ALA A 350 -12.15 -0.20 -47.75
CA ALA A 350 -11.47 0.61 -46.75
C ALA A 350 -11.83 2.09 -46.90
N GLN A 351 -11.86 2.59 -48.13
CA GLN A 351 -12.26 3.97 -48.43
C GLN A 351 -13.72 4.23 -48.05
N GLN A 352 -14.64 3.35 -48.45
CA GLN A 352 -16.05 3.46 -48.07
C GLN A 352 -16.24 3.44 -46.54
N LEU A 353 -15.56 2.53 -45.83
CA LEU A 353 -15.62 2.45 -44.37
C LEU A 353 -15.20 3.77 -43.72
N LEU A 354 -14.10 4.38 -44.18
CA LEU A 354 -13.62 5.66 -43.66
C LEU A 354 -14.57 6.83 -43.98
N GLU A 355 -15.21 6.83 -45.15
CA GLU A 355 -16.20 7.84 -45.52
C GLU A 355 -17.43 7.79 -44.62
N TYR A 356 -18.00 6.60 -44.42
CA TYR A 356 -19.13 6.40 -43.50
C TYR A 356 -18.75 6.66 -42.05
N ALA A 357 -17.52 6.32 -41.63
CA ALA A 357 -17.02 6.66 -40.31
C ALA A 357 -16.94 8.19 -40.11
N ARG A 358 -16.38 8.93 -41.08
CA ARG A 358 -16.37 10.39 -41.04
C ARG A 358 -17.79 10.97 -41.05
N LEU A 359 -18.72 10.36 -41.78
CA LEU A 359 -20.12 10.77 -41.77
C LEU A 359 -20.75 10.57 -40.39
N ALA A 360 -20.49 9.43 -39.72
CA ALA A 360 -20.96 9.16 -38.36
C ALA A 360 -20.44 10.20 -37.35
N LEU A 361 -19.18 10.63 -37.46
CA LEU A 361 -18.64 11.73 -36.64
C LEU A 361 -19.33 13.07 -36.89
N ARG A 362 -19.64 13.38 -38.15
CA ARG A 362 -20.31 14.65 -38.50
C ARG A 362 -21.76 14.68 -38.05
N THR A 363 -22.48 13.57 -38.19
CA THR A 363 -23.94 13.51 -37.94
C THR A 363 -24.27 13.09 -36.51
N GLY A 364 -23.34 12.43 -35.80
CA GLY A 364 -23.61 11.77 -34.52
C GLY A 364 -24.54 10.56 -34.63
N ALA A 365 -24.99 10.20 -35.83
CA ALA A 365 -25.92 9.11 -36.09
C ALA A 365 -25.18 7.87 -36.59
N THR A 366 -25.64 6.69 -36.17
CA THR A 366 -25.14 5.40 -36.67
C THR A 366 -25.27 5.34 -38.18
N GLN A 367 -24.16 5.04 -38.87
CA GLN A 367 -24.13 4.85 -40.30
C GLN A 367 -24.12 3.37 -40.64
N ILE A 368 -24.85 3.00 -41.69
CA ILE A 368 -24.97 1.60 -42.12
C ILE A 368 -24.69 1.55 -43.61
N PHE A 369 -23.81 0.64 -44.02
CA PHE A 369 -23.61 0.33 -45.43
C PHE A 369 -23.32 -1.15 -45.62
N GLN A 370 -23.62 -1.64 -46.82
CA GLN A 370 -23.43 -3.02 -47.20
C GLN A 370 -22.31 -3.12 -48.23
N PHE A 371 -21.50 -4.15 -48.12
CA PHE A 371 -20.37 -4.38 -49.01
C PHE A 371 -20.15 -5.88 -49.18
N SER A 372 -19.56 -6.26 -50.32
CA SER A 372 -19.14 -7.63 -50.57
C SER A 372 -17.64 -7.74 -50.39
N VAL A 373 -17.19 -8.85 -49.78
CA VAL A 373 -15.77 -9.18 -49.71
C VAL A 373 -15.56 -10.60 -50.17
N SER A 374 -14.55 -10.77 -51.02
CA SER A 374 -14.10 -12.08 -51.45
C SER A 374 -13.17 -12.67 -50.39
N PHE A 375 -13.57 -13.79 -49.80
CA PHE A 375 -12.77 -14.53 -48.82
C PHE A 375 -12.81 -16.03 -49.16
N LYS A 376 -11.64 -16.70 -49.16
CA LYS A 376 -11.50 -18.13 -49.54
C LYS A 376 -12.22 -18.49 -50.86
N ASN A 377 -12.12 -17.65 -51.89
CA ASN A 377 -12.81 -17.82 -53.18
C ASN A 377 -14.35 -17.84 -53.13
N LYS A 378 -14.97 -17.35 -52.05
CA LYS A 378 -16.42 -17.12 -51.96
C LYS A 378 -16.71 -15.64 -51.73
N GLN A 379 -17.79 -15.15 -52.34
CA GLN A 379 -18.30 -13.81 -52.06
C GLN A 379 -19.13 -13.86 -50.78
N HIS A 380 -18.77 -13.04 -49.80
CA HIS A 380 -19.54 -12.83 -48.58
C HIS A 380 -20.17 -11.45 -48.63
N TYR A 381 -21.47 -11.36 -48.33
CA TYR A 381 -22.18 -10.09 -48.21
C TYR A 381 -22.25 -9.70 -46.75
N GLN A 382 -21.76 -8.50 -46.42
CA GLN A 382 -21.71 -8.02 -45.06
C GLN A 382 -22.33 -6.63 -44.93
N GLU A 383 -22.88 -6.36 -43.75
CA GLU A 383 -23.34 -5.06 -43.31
C GLU A 383 -22.39 -4.52 -42.25
N ALA A 384 -21.82 -3.34 -42.48
CA ALA A 384 -21.09 -2.58 -41.48
C ALA A 384 -22.02 -1.56 -40.83
N ARG A 385 -22.10 -1.59 -39.49
CA ARG A 385 -22.76 -0.56 -38.68
C ARG A 385 -21.70 0.20 -37.92
N ILE A 386 -21.61 1.51 -38.17
CA ILE A 386 -20.59 2.38 -37.58
C ILE A 386 -21.26 3.36 -36.62
N SER A 387 -20.81 3.35 -35.37
CA SER A 387 -21.14 4.35 -34.36
C SER A 387 -19.87 4.99 -33.79
N THR A 388 -20.00 6.17 -33.20
CA THR A 388 -18.88 6.89 -32.60
C THR A 388 -18.70 6.53 -31.12
N ILE A 389 -17.44 6.49 -30.68
CA ILE A 389 -17.08 6.42 -29.26
C ILE A 389 -16.30 7.70 -28.93
N GLY A 390 -16.99 8.66 -28.33
CA GLY A 390 -16.43 10.00 -28.13
C GLY A 390 -16.06 10.68 -29.46
N ASP A 391 -15.00 11.49 -29.44
CA ASP A 391 -14.70 12.40 -30.55
C ASP A 391 -13.66 11.87 -31.55
N LYS A 392 -13.02 10.72 -31.25
CA LYS A 392 -11.80 10.27 -31.97
C LYS A 392 -11.79 8.80 -32.35
N GLU A 393 -12.86 8.07 -32.03
CA GLU A 393 -12.92 6.63 -32.21
C GLU A 393 -14.26 6.18 -32.75
N PHE A 394 -14.24 5.02 -33.38
CA PHE A 394 -15.39 4.37 -33.97
C PHE A 394 -15.54 2.96 -33.41
N LEU A 395 -16.79 2.55 -33.25
CA LEU A 395 -17.18 1.16 -33.08
C LEU A 395 -17.84 0.71 -34.37
N ILE A 396 -17.36 -0.39 -34.93
CA ILE A 396 -17.88 -0.98 -36.15
C ILE A 396 -18.33 -2.39 -35.83
N VAL A 397 -19.58 -2.69 -36.14
CA VAL A 397 -20.13 -4.04 -36.06
C VAL A 397 -20.29 -4.56 -37.49
N PHE A 398 -19.65 -5.68 -37.81
CA PHE A 398 -19.83 -6.36 -39.09
C PHE A 398 -20.75 -7.56 -38.91
N ARG A 399 -21.86 -7.54 -39.65
CA ARG A 399 -22.87 -8.59 -39.65
C ARG A 399 -22.86 -9.30 -41.00
N ASP A 400 -22.84 -10.62 -40.97
CA ASP A 400 -22.98 -11.44 -42.18
C ASP A 400 -24.45 -11.45 -42.63
N LEU A 401 -24.68 -11.24 -43.92
CA LEU A 401 -26.00 -11.25 -44.56
C LEU A 401 -26.32 -12.59 -45.22
N ALA A 402 -25.43 -13.59 -45.15
CA ALA A 402 -25.53 -14.88 -45.86
C ALA A 402 -26.83 -15.69 -45.64
N ASN A 403 -27.63 -15.38 -44.61
CA ASN A 403 -28.92 -16.04 -44.34
C ASN A 403 -30.18 -15.19 -44.66
N LEU A 404 -30.03 -13.91 -45.03
CA LEU A 404 -31.20 -13.03 -45.22
C LEU A 404 -31.86 -13.13 -46.59
N GLU A 405 -31.13 -13.57 -47.63
CA GLU A 405 -31.71 -13.72 -48.97
C GLU A 405 -32.55 -14.99 -49.13
N GLN A 406 -32.22 -16.10 -48.45
CA GLN A 406 -33.02 -17.34 -48.54
C GLN A 406 -34.42 -17.17 -47.93
N HIS A 407 -34.57 -16.43 -46.83
CA HIS A 407 -35.88 -16.14 -46.23
C HIS A 407 -36.77 -15.19 -47.04
N LYS A 408 -36.20 -14.33 -47.91
CA LYS A 408 -36.99 -13.50 -48.82
C LYS A 408 -37.53 -14.25 -50.04
N VAL A 409 -36.88 -15.35 -50.43
CA VAL A 409 -37.32 -16.20 -51.54
C VAL A 409 -38.40 -17.18 -51.09
N GLU A 410 -38.35 -17.70 -49.86
CA GLU A 410 -39.39 -18.60 -49.31
C GLU A 410 -40.70 -17.90 -48.93
N GLN A 411 -40.71 -16.58 -48.71
CA GLN A 411 -41.95 -15.84 -48.43
C GLN A 411 -42.68 -15.32 -49.68
N ASN A 412 -42.09 -15.48 -50.86
CA ASN A 412 -42.66 -15.06 -52.15
C ASN A 412 -42.91 -16.25 -53.12
N GLN A 413 -42.85 -17.48 -52.61
CA GLN A 413 -43.42 -18.69 -53.24
C GLN A 413 -44.60 -19.16 -52.39
#